data_AF-A0A1L7GQ93-F1
#
_entry.id   AF-A0A1L7GQ93-F1
#
_cell.length_a   1.000
_cell.length_b   1.000
_cell.length_c   1.000
_cell.angle_alpha   90.00
_cell.angle_beta   90.00
_cell.angle_gamma   90.00
#
_symmetry.space_group_name_H-M   'P 1'
#
loop_
_entity.id
_entity.type
_entity.pdbx_description
1 polymer ?
#
loop_
_entity_poly.entity_id
_entity_poly.type
_entity_poly.pdbx_seq_one_letter_code
_entity_poly.pdbx_strand_id
1 'polypeptide(L)'
;MATELADNVRKYRRRAGMSQEELAHAAGVSPGTVRKVEQGGTVRMETLHVLARALSVTTATLLAPDAPEPVGRSEDPNRVNLIQLRAALTPPVGLADSDGESVEEEPNLRRFRRTVHDGAVLYHSDSYKSVASQLPALLRDANSAVAHFDSGEEHGQALLARAEALQLAGRYLTQVRQYDLAYTALAGAITDARQAGDTLTGASGVIGMCWLLLRQGRLDEAEQLASQTADLIEPRLSRATPDECAAWGWLALRAAAAAGRNNRPQEARHYHRVANTAASAVGREYTGSFFRHWTTFGPLTVGMKGVEDDMIVGDARAVVRKSGEDAMSPKAWKSAGRPSGENWNRHRLDVARAHARTNDLSAAMDELTGVRRASPEWLRHQRMAAETMQEILKKRKRTLTAEMRDMASYLAVVG
;
A
#
# COMPACT_ATOMS: atom_id res chain seq x y z
N MET A 1 4.40 2.67 34.30
CA MET A 1 3.58 1.64 34.97
C MET A 1 2.16 2.10 35.31
N ALA A 2 1.92 3.00 36.28
CA ALA A 2 0.54 3.35 36.68
C ALA A 2 -0.27 4.06 35.57
N THR A 3 0.37 4.92 34.78
CA THR A 3 -0.27 5.63 33.65
C THR A 3 -0.59 4.69 32.48
N GLU A 4 0.31 3.77 32.15
CA GLU A 4 0.15 2.80 31.05
C GLU A 4 -0.98 1.81 31.33
N LEU A 5 -1.09 1.34 32.57
CA LEU A 5 -2.21 0.49 33.01
C LEU A 5 -3.55 1.22 32.89
N ALA A 6 -3.60 2.48 33.31
CA ALA A 6 -4.81 3.31 33.23
C ALA A 6 -5.27 3.50 31.77
N ASP A 7 -4.33 3.76 30.88
CA ASP A 7 -4.58 3.92 29.45
C ASP A 7 -5.02 2.59 28.81
N ASN A 8 -4.37 1.47 29.13
CA ASN A 8 -4.74 0.14 28.64
C ASN A 8 -6.14 -0.28 29.08
N VAL A 9 -6.51 -0.10 30.35
CA VAL A 9 -7.85 -0.44 30.85
C VAL A 9 -8.92 0.40 30.14
N ARG A 10 -8.68 1.70 29.98
CA ARG A 10 -9.57 2.60 29.24
C ARG A 10 -9.72 2.20 27.77
N LYS A 11 -8.59 1.88 27.14
CA LYS A 11 -8.46 1.44 25.74
C LYS A 11 -9.27 0.16 25.47
N TYR A 12 -9.09 -0.88 26.28
CA TYR A 12 -9.82 -2.14 26.11
C TYR A 12 -11.30 -2.04 26.51
N ARG A 13 -11.64 -1.23 27.51
CA ARG A 13 -13.05 -0.97 27.86
C ARG A 13 -13.82 -0.33 26.71
N ARG A 14 -13.23 0.69 26.09
CA ARG A 14 -13.83 1.36 24.92
C ARG A 14 -14.01 0.41 23.75
N ARG A 15 -13.04 -0.50 23.52
CA ARG A 15 -13.17 -1.57 22.51
C ARG A 15 -14.34 -2.50 22.77
N ALA A 16 -14.55 -2.90 24.02
CA ALA A 16 -15.69 -3.72 24.42
C ALA A 16 -17.03 -2.98 24.35
N GLY A 17 -17.04 -1.66 24.13
CA GLY A 17 -18.24 -0.84 24.09
C GLY A 17 -18.86 -0.58 25.47
N MET A 18 -18.11 -0.80 26.54
CA MET A 18 -18.61 -0.74 27.91
C MET A 18 -18.45 0.66 28.53
N SER A 19 -19.43 1.13 29.30
CA SER A 19 -19.30 2.21 30.28
C SER A 19 -18.41 1.78 31.46
N GLN A 20 -17.97 2.73 32.28
CA GLN A 20 -17.24 2.38 33.51
C GLN A 20 -18.12 1.55 34.46
N GLU A 21 -19.44 1.80 34.50
CA GLU A 21 -20.38 0.99 35.28
C GLU A 21 -20.58 -0.40 34.68
N GLU A 22 -20.67 -0.51 33.36
CA GLU A 22 -20.83 -1.79 32.67
C GLU A 22 -19.61 -2.70 32.85
N LEU A 23 -18.39 -2.14 32.74
CA LEU A 23 -17.17 -2.90 33.06
C LEU A 23 -17.14 -3.30 34.54
N ALA A 24 -17.53 -2.40 35.44
CA ALA A 24 -17.56 -2.69 36.88
C ALA A 24 -18.53 -3.83 37.20
N HIS A 25 -19.72 -3.80 36.59
CA HIS A 25 -20.71 -4.86 36.68
C HIS A 25 -20.20 -6.19 36.12
N ALA A 26 -19.63 -6.17 34.91
CA ALA A 26 -19.08 -7.36 34.25
C ALA A 26 -17.89 -7.97 35.02
N ALA A 27 -17.09 -7.16 35.71
CA ALA A 27 -15.95 -7.59 36.50
C ALA A 27 -16.28 -7.88 37.98
N GLY A 28 -17.52 -7.63 38.44
CA GLY A 28 -17.93 -7.83 39.84
C GLY A 28 -17.26 -6.87 40.83
N VAL A 29 -16.94 -5.65 40.40
CA VAL A 29 -16.27 -4.62 41.22
C VAL A 29 -17.10 -3.33 41.30
N SER A 30 -16.73 -2.38 42.16
CA SER A 30 -17.43 -1.10 42.23
C SER A 30 -17.03 -0.17 41.06
N PRO A 31 -17.95 0.68 40.54
CA PRO A 31 -17.63 1.67 39.50
C PRO A 31 -16.47 2.61 39.89
N GLY A 32 -16.37 2.94 41.18
CA GLY A 32 -15.26 3.73 41.72
C GLY A 32 -13.90 3.03 41.58
N THR A 33 -13.86 1.70 41.57
CA THR A 33 -12.64 0.93 41.36
C THR A 33 -12.16 1.06 39.92
N VAL A 34 -13.05 0.94 38.93
CA VAL A 34 -12.72 1.15 37.50
C VAL A 34 -12.26 2.59 37.27
N ARG A 35 -12.96 3.57 37.85
CA ARG A 35 -12.61 5.00 37.73
C ARG A 35 -11.24 5.29 38.32
N LYS A 36 -10.92 4.71 39.48
CA LYS A 36 -9.61 4.85 40.14
C LYS A 36 -8.48 4.25 39.29
N VAL A 37 -8.70 3.08 38.70
CA VAL A 37 -7.73 2.42 37.79
C VAL A 37 -7.48 3.29 36.56
N GLU A 38 -8.54 3.77 35.89
CA GLU A 38 -8.41 4.62 34.70
C GLU A 38 -7.84 6.02 34.99
N GLN A 39 -7.70 6.42 36.25
CA GLN A 39 -7.08 7.68 36.67
C GLN A 39 -5.62 7.51 37.13
N GLY A 40 -5.03 6.31 36.96
CA GLY A 40 -3.66 6.03 37.38
C GLY A 40 -3.52 5.64 38.85
N GLY A 41 -4.62 5.30 39.52
CA GLY A 41 -4.61 4.81 40.89
C GLY A 41 -4.10 3.37 40.99
N THR A 42 -3.48 3.04 42.13
CA THR A 42 -2.98 1.70 42.42
C THR A 42 -4.11 0.70 42.63
N VAL A 43 -3.96 -0.51 42.08
CA VAL A 43 -4.94 -1.60 42.11
C VAL A 43 -4.27 -2.94 42.41
N ARG A 44 -4.98 -3.84 43.09
CA ARG A 44 -4.49 -5.19 43.40
C ARG A 44 -4.53 -6.08 42.15
N MET A 45 -3.64 -7.07 42.07
CA MET A 45 -3.58 -8.02 40.94
C MET A 45 -4.88 -8.81 40.75
N GLU A 46 -5.59 -9.13 41.83
CA GLU A 46 -6.89 -9.83 41.79
C GLU A 46 -7.95 -9.00 41.06
N THR A 47 -8.04 -7.71 41.38
CA THR A 47 -8.92 -6.75 40.71
C THR A 47 -8.53 -6.59 39.24
N LEU A 48 -7.24 -6.56 38.94
CA LEU A 48 -6.76 -6.47 37.57
C LEU A 48 -7.09 -7.73 36.75
N HIS A 49 -7.04 -8.89 37.38
CA HIS A 49 -7.39 -10.17 36.75
C HIS A 49 -8.88 -10.25 36.38
N VAL A 50 -9.79 -9.81 37.26
CA VAL A 50 -11.23 -9.80 36.94
C VAL A 50 -11.59 -8.75 35.89
N LEU A 51 -10.90 -7.59 35.87
CA LEU A 51 -11.04 -6.60 34.80
C LEU A 51 -10.56 -7.15 33.45
N ALA A 52 -9.41 -7.83 33.41
CA ALA A 52 -8.89 -8.46 32.19
C ALA A 52 -9.87 -9.49 31.63
N ARG A 53 -10.45 -10.32 32.52
CA ARG A 53 -11.45 -11.33 32.16
C ARG A 53 -12.73 -10.71 31.57
N ALA A 54 -13.26 -9.65 32.20
CA ALA A 54 -14.43 -8.93 31.70
C ALA A 54 -14.19 -8.26 30.34
N LEU A 55 -12.94 -7.91 30.05
CA LEU A 55 -12.50 -7.29 28.80
C LEU A 55 -12.04 -8.32 27.74
N SER A 56 -12.08 -9.61 28.05
CA SER A 56 -11.59 -10.70 27.18
C SER A 56 -10.13 -10.53 26.75
N VAL A 57 -9.27 -10.07 27.66
CA VAL A 57 -7.81 -9.93 27.45
C VAL A 57 -7.03 -10.59 28.58
N THR A 58 -5.73 -10.78 28.41
CA THR A 58 -4.88 -11.30 29.49
C THR A 58 -4.51 -10.20 30.49
N THR A 59 -4.25 -10.56 31.74
CA THR A 59 -3.76 -9.60 32.75
C THR A 59 -2.43 -8.98 32.35
N ALA A 60 -1.57 -9.73 31.64
CA ALA A 60 -0.32 -9.24 31.08
C ALA A 60 -0.55 -8.15 30.02
N THR A 61 -1.59 -8.28 29.20
CA THR A 61 -1.98 -7.28 28.20
C THR A 61 -2.37 -5.93 28.81
N LEU A 62 -2.95 -5.92 30.03
CA LEU A 62 -3.26 -4.67 30.74
C LEU A 62 -2.01 -4.01 31.35
N LEU A 63 -1.02 -4.82 31.74
CA LEU A 63 0.22 -4.37 32.39
C LEU A 63 1.35 -4.05 31.40
N ALA A 64 1.23 -4.49 30.15
CA ALA A 64 2.23 -4.26 29.13
C ALA A 64 2.45 -2.74 28.96
N PRO A 65 3.71 -2.27 29.05
CA PRO A 65 4.05 -0.93 28.55
C PRO A 65 3.56 -0.82 27.11
N ASP A 66 3.21 0.38 26.66
CA ASP A 66 2.92 0.66 25.23
C ASP A 66 4.24 0.62 24.42
N ALA A 67 5.07 -0.40 24.66
CA ALA A 67 6.10 -0.80 23.75
C ALA A 67 5.38 -1.14 22.44
N PRO A 68 5.83 -0.63 21.29
CA PRO A 68 5.27 -1.04 20.03
C PRO A 68 5.45 -2.55 19.94
N GLU A 69 4.38 -3.30 20.21
CA GLU A 69 4.30 -4.66 19.73
C GLU A 69 4.59 -4.57 18.24
N PRO A 70 5.46 -5.44 17.68
CA PRO A 70 5.60 -5.55 16.25
C PRO A 70 4.20 -5.84 15.71
N VAL A 71 3.55 -4.80 15.15
CA VAL A 71 2.23 -4.92 14.56
C VAL A 71 2.34 -5.98 13.47
N GLY A 72 1.71 -7.13 13.67
CA GLY A 72 1.51 -8.12 12.61
C GLY A 72 2.27 -9.44 12.70
N ARG A 73 2.60 -9.98 13.89
CA ARG A 73 2.87 -11.43 14.02
C ARG A 73 1.61 -12.20 14.46
N SER A 74 0.52 -12.05 13.72
CA SER A 74 -0.28 -13.26 13.44
C SER A 74 0.59 -14.12 12.53
N GLU A 75 0.66 -15.42 12.76
CA GLU A 75 1.35 -16.36 11.86
C GLU A 75 1.08 -15.98 10.40
N ASP A 76 2.10 -15.54 9.67
CA ASP A 76 1.93 -15.06 8.31
C ASP A 76 1.38 -16.23 7.47
N PRO A 77 0.13 -16.17 6.99
CA PRO A 77 -0.48 -17.26 6.24
C PRO A 77 0.31 -17.61 4.96
N ASN A 78 1.21 -16.72 4.52
CA ASN A 78 2.04 -16.89 3.33
C ASN A 78 3.48 -17.31 3.62
N ARG A 79 3.84 -17.70 4.86
CA ARG A 79 5.22 -18.01 5.24
C ARG A 79 5.90 -19.02 4.29
N VAL A 80 5.18 -20.07 3.86
CA VAL A 80 5.69 -21.08 2.92
C VAL A 80 5.94 -20.47 1.54
N ASN A 81 4.98 -19.70 1.01
CA ASN A 81 5.13 -19.01 -0.28
C ASN A 81 6.29 -18.02 -0.25
N LEU A 82 6.52 -17.32 0.87
CA LEU A 82 7.64 -16.40 1.04
C LEU A 82 9.00 -17.10 1.05
N ILE A 83 9.10 -18.32 1.58
CA ILE A 83 10.33 -19.12 1.50
C ILE A 83 10.63 -19.47 0.04
N GLN A 84 9.63 -19.93 -0.72
CA GLN A 84 9.81 -20.26 -2.13
C GLN A 84 10.10 -19.03 -2.99
N LEU A 85 9.45 -17.89 -2.72
CA LEU A 85 9.76 -16.61 -3.35
C LEU A 85 11.19 -16.16 -3.07
N ARG A 86 11.65 -16.31 -1.82
CA ARG A 86 13.04 -16.00 -1.45
C ARG A 86 14.01 -16.90 -2.22
N ALA A 87 13.75 -18.21 -2.30
CA ALA A 87 14.59 -19.12 -3.07
C ALA A 87 14.67 -18.73 -4.56
N ALA A 88 13.56 -18.24 -5.15
CA ALA A 88 13.52 -17.83 -6.56
C ALA A 88 14.20 -16.47 -6.83
N LEU A 89 14.13 -15.52 -5.89
CA LEU A 89 14.67 -14.15 -6.04
C LEU A 89 16.12 -14.02 -5.54
N THR A 90 16.48 -14.79 -4.53
CA THR A 90 17.82 -14.79 -3.91
C THR A 90 18.33 -16.22 -3.83
N PRO A 91 18.62 -16.87 -4.97
CA PRO A 91 19.13 -18.23 -4.98
C PRO A 91 20.47 -18.32 -4.23
N PRO A 92 20.78 -19.48 -3.60
CA PRO A 92 22.09 -19.69 -2.99
C PRO A 92 23.19 -19.63 -4.06
N VAL A 93 24.28 -18.95 -3.74
CA VAL A 93 25.45 -18.82 -4.64
C VAL A 93 26.61 -19.63 -4.07
N GLY A 94 27.14 -20.56 -4.87
CA GLY A 94 28.28 -21.40 -4.52
C GLY A 94 29.52 -21.08 -5.37
N LEU A 95 30.63 -21.78 -5.11
CA LEU A 95 31.87 -21.68 -5.90
C LEU A 95 31.84 -22.50 -7.20
N ALA A 96 30.95 -23.48 -7.27
CA ALA A 96 30.66 -24.22 -8.49
C ALA A 96 29.35 -23.68 -9.07
N ASP A 97 29.29 -23.62 -10.41
CA ASP A 97 28.02 -23.42 -11.09
C ASP A 97 27.10 -24.57 -10.67
N SER A 98 25.97 -24.22 -10.05
CA SER A 98 24.88 -25.17 -9.94
C SER A 98 24.39 -25.41 -11.35
N ASP A 99 24.54 -26.64 -11.87
CA ASP A 99 23.94 -27.05 -13.14
C ASP A 99 22.46 -26.63 -13.07
N GLY A 100 22.13 -25.53 -13.75
CA GLY A 100 20.74 -25.12 -13.88
C GLY A 100 20.00 -26.28 -14.51
N GLU A 101 18.79 -26.61 -14.02
CA GLU A 101 17.95 -27.62 -14.65
C GLU A 101 17.88 -27.30 -16.15
N SER A 102 18.57 -28.10 -16.96
CA SER A 102 18.54 -27.96 -18.41
C SER A 102 17.11 -28.22 -18.83
N VAL A 103 16.42 -27.18 -19.27
CA VAL A 103 15.03 -27.31 -19.71
C VAL A 103 15.06 -28.07 -21.04
N GLU A 104 14.64 -29.34 -21.01
CA GLU A 104 14.58 -30.17 -22.22
C GLU A 104 13.52 -29.66 -23.22
N GLU A 105 12.51 -28.94 -22.75
CA GLU A 105 11.42 -28.38 -23.57
C GLU A 105 11.58 -26.87 -23.77
N GLU A 106 11.44 -26.40 -25.01
CA GLU A 106 11.54 -24.97 -25.36
C GLU A 106 10.46 -24.12 -24.62
N PRO A 107 10.86 -23.10 -23.85
CA PRO A 107 9.92 -22.27 -23.09
C PRO A 107 8.96 -21.45 -23.97
N ASN A 108 7.65 -21.59 -23.74
CA ASN A 108 6.63 -20.84 -24.48
C ASN A 108 6.42 -19.42 -23.91
N LEU A 109 7.18 -18.44 -24.43
CA LEU A 109 7.12 -17.03 -23.99
C LEU A 109 5.72 -16.40 -24.11
N ARG A 110 4.93 -16.77 -25.13
CA ARG A 110 3.55 -16.25 -25.30
C ARG A 110 2.63 -16.72 -24.16
N ARG A 111 2.69 -18.00 -23.83
CA ARG A 111 1.95 -18.58 -22.71
C ARG A 111 2.39 -17.93 -21.40
N PHE A 112 3.70 -17.76 -21.22
CA PHE A 112 4.27 -17.14 -20.04
C PHE A 112 3.75 -15.71 -19.83
N ARG A 113 3.80 -14.85 -20.86
CA ARG A 113 3.27 -13.46 -20.78
C ARG A 113 1.79 -13.42 -20.39
N ARG A 114 0.99 -14.36 -20.91
CA ARG A 114 -0.41 -14.50 -20.49
C ARG A 114 -0.53 -14.86 -19.01
N THR A 115 0.30 -15.75 -18.48
CA THR A 115 0.31 -16.09 -17.05
C THR A 115 0.73 -14.90 -16.18
N VAL A 116 1.71 -14.10 -16.60
CA VAL A 116 2.07 -12.85 -15.90
C VAL A 116 0.87 -11.89 -15.88
N HIS A 117 0.19 -11.75 -17.00
CA HIS A 117 -1.02 -10.94 -17.11
C HIS A 117 -2.12 -11.42 -16.16
N ASP A 118 -2.40 -12.71 -16.12
CA ASP A 118 -3.41 -13.30 -15.23
C ASP A 118 -3.04 -13.08 -13.75
N GLY A 119 -1.75 -13.17 -13.41
CA GLY A 119 -1.23 -12.81 -12.09
C GLY A 119 -1.44 -11.34 -11.73
N ALA A 120 -1.30 -10.42 -12.69
CA ALA A 120 -1.59 -9.01 -12.48
C ALA A 120 -3.09 -8.76 -12.23
N VAL A 121 -3.99 -9.47 -12.91
CA VAL A 121 -5.43 -9.42 -12.66
C VAL A 121 -5.76 -9.89 -11.23
N LEU A 122 -5.09 -10.94 -10.75
CA LEU A 122 -5.24 -11.41 -9.37
C LEU A 122 -4.75 -10.37 -8.35
N TYR A 123 -3.66 -9.66 -8.66
CA TYR A 123 -3.18 -8.57 -7.80
C TYR A 123 -4.20 -7.43 -7.70
N HIS A 124 -4.75 -6.98 -8.83
CA HIS A 124 -5.73 -5.88 -8.89
C HIS A 124 -7.10 -6.23 -8.31
N SER A 125 -7.40 -7.52 -8.15
CA SER A 125 -8.61 -8.01 -7.45
C SER A 125 -8.37 -8.30 -5.97
N ASP A 126 -7.25 -7.83 -5.40
CA ASP A 126 -6.84 -8.03 -4.02
C ASP A 126 -6.70 -9.51 -3.60
N SER A 127 -6.52 -10.41 -4.58
CA SER A 127 -6.36 -11.85 -4.38
C SER A 127 -4.91 -12.21 -4.02
N TYR A 128 -4.36 -11.57 -2.99
CA TYR A 128 -2.95 -11.64 -2.61
C TYR A 128 -2.47 -13.06 -2.27
N LYS A 129 -3.35 -13.93 -1.74
CA LYS A 129 -3.03 -15.35 -1.51
C LYS A 129 -2.76 -16.10 -2.81
N SER A 130 -3.60 -15.87 -3.83
CA SER A 130 -3.44 -16.48 -5.14
C SER A 130 -2.15 -15.99 -5.81
N VAL A 131 -1.88 -14.68 -5.75
CA VAL A 131 -0.61 -14.10 -6.23
C VAL A 131 0.59 -14.75 -5.53
N ALA A 132 0.56 -14.86 -4.20
CA ALA A 132 1.63 -15.49 -3.42
C ALA A 132 1.88 -16.95 -3.84
N SER A 133 0.83 -17.70 -4.16
CA SER A 133 0.93 -19.10 -4.56
C SER A 133 1.50 -19.31 -5.96
N GLN A 134 1.24 -18.38 -6.90
CA GLN A 134 1.61 -18.53 -8.31
C GLN A 134 3.01 -17.97 -8.61
N LEU A 135 3.42 -16.91 -7.91
CA LEU A 135 4.68 -16.22 -8.19
C LEU A 135 5.94 -17.10 -8.13
N PRO A 136 6.12 -18.05 -7.18
CA PRO A 136 7.32 -18.88 -7.16
C PRO A 136 7.53 -19.69 -8.44
N ALA A 137 6.47 -20.32 -8.95
CA ALA A 137 6.55 -21.09 -10.19
C ALA A 137 6.81 -20.15 -11.38
N LEU A 138 6.08 -19.04 -11.45
CA LEU A 138 6.25 -18.04 -12.50
C LEU A 138 7.69 -17.50 -12.57
N LEU A 139 8.31 -17.20 -11.43
CA LEU A 139 9.71 -16.71 -11.41
C LEU A 139 10.71 -17.80 -11.81
N ARG A 140 10.48 -19.06 -11.45
CA ARG A 140 11.31 -20.18 -11.92
C ARG A 140 11.21 -20.33 -13.43
N ASP A 141 10.00 -20.38 -13.97
CA ASP A 141 9.77 -20.47 -15.42
C ASP A 141 10.43 -19.30 -16.17
N ALA A 142 10.41 -18.10 -15.59
CA ALA A 142 11.05 -16.92 -16.16
C ALA A 142 12.59 -17.04 -16.18
N ASN A 143 13.18 -17.53 -15.08
CA ASN A 143 14.62 -17.77 -14.99
C ASN A 143 15.06 -18.84 -15.99
N SER A 144 14.31 -19.93 -16.09
CA SER A 144 14.49 -21.01 -17.06
C SER A 144 14.40 -20.50 -18.50
N ALA A 145 13.45 -19.62 -18.81
CA ALA A 145 13.33 -19.02 -20.15
C ALA A 145 14.55 -18.18 -20.53
N VAL A 146 15.04 -17.34 -19.63
CA VAL A 146 16.24 -16.52 -19.87
C VAL A 146 17.51 -17.37 -19.97
N ALA A 147 17.58 -18.50 -19.25
CA ALA A 147 18.69 -19.44 -19.36
C ALA A 147 18.68 -20.24 -20.67
N HIS A 148 17.50 -20.58 -21.18
CA HIS A 148 17.34 -21.34 -22.42
C HIS A 148 17.64 -20.50 -23.66
N PHE A 149 17.03 -19.31 -23.76
CA PHE A 149 17.33 -18.37 -24.83
C PHE A 149 18.52 -17.53 -24.40
N ASP A 150 19.75 -17.88 -24.77
CA ASP A 150 20.97 -17.25 -24.27
C ASP A 150 21.45 -16.02 -25.09
N SER A 151 20.89 -15.83 -26.28
CA SER A 151 21.27 -14.79 -27.23
C SER A 151 20.15 -14.48 -28.23
N GLY A 152 20.30 -13.42 -29.02
CA GLY A 152 19.36 -13.06 -30.09
C GLY A 152 18.09 -12.34 -29.61
N GLU A 153 17.10 -12.26 -30.52
CA GLU A 153 15.84 -11.56 -30.27
C GLU A 153 15.02 -12.28 -29.19
N GLU A 154 15.02 -13.60 -29.20
CA GLU A 154 14.34 -14.46 -28.25
C GLU A 154 14.85 -14.26 -26.82
N HIS A 155 16.17 -14.07 -26.63
CA HIS A 155 16.73 -13.71 -25.32
C HIS A 155 16.20 -12.36 -24.84
N GLY A 156 16.16 -11.35 -25.72
CA GLY A 156 15.56 -10.05 -25.40
C GLY A 156 14.09 -10.17 -24.99
N GLN A 157 13.31 -10.98 -25.72
CA GLN A 157 11.90 -11.23 -25.38
C GLN A 157 11.74 -11.99 -24.04
N ALA A 158 12.65 -12.91 -23.72
CA ALA A 158 12.69 -13.63 -22.45
C ALA A 158 13.05 -12.70 -21.28
N LEU A 159 14.03 -11.81 -21.45
CA LEU A 159 14.38 -10.77 -20.47
C LEU A 159 13.19 -9.87 -20.16
N LEU A 160 12.49 -9.36 -21.18
CA LEU A 160 11.31 -8.53 -20.97
C LEU A 160 10.19 -9.28 -20.24
N ALA A 161 9.98 -10.55 -20.60
CA ALA A 161 9.01 -11.38 -19.92
C ALA A 161 9.37 -11.57 -18.43
N ARG A 162 10.64 -11.86 -18.12
CA ARG A 162 11.11 -11.97 -16.73
C ARG A 162 11.01 -10.64 -16.00
N ALA A 163 11.30 -9.52 -16.66
CA ALA A 163 11.13 -8.18 -16.09
C ALA A 163 9.67 -7.93 -15.65
N GLU A 164 8.68 -8.30 -16.47
CA GLU A 164 7.26 -8.17 -16.12
C GLU A 164 6.87 -9.01 -14.89
N ALA A 165 7.35 -10.26 -14.82
CA ALA A 165 7.12 -11.15 -13.68
C ALA A 165 7.78 -10.62 -12.39
N LEU A 166 9.02 -10.12 -12.50
CA LEU A 166 9.74 -9.49 -11.40
C LEU A 166 9.07 -8.21 -10.93
N GLN A 167 8.50 -7.40 -11.84
CA GLN A 167 7.70 -6.24 -11.43
C GLN A 167 6.42 -6.64 -10.68
N LEU A 168 5.73 -7.71 -11.10
CA LEU A 168 4.58 -8.24 -10.36
C LEU A 168 4.98 -8.72 -8.95
N ALA A 169 6.10 -9.45 -8.85
CA ALA A 169 6.65 -9.88 -7.57
C ALA A 169 7.02 -8.69 -6.68
N GLY A 170 7.76 -7.72 -7.23
CA GLY A 170 8.19 -6.51 -6.54
C GLY A 170 7.01 -5.69 -5.99
N ARG A 171 5.93 -5.57 -6.76
CA ARG A 171 4.68 -4.95 -6.31
C ARG A 171 4.06 -5.67 -5.13
N TYR A 172 3.82 -6.96 -5.31
CA TYR A 172 3.21 -7.82 -4.29
C TYR A 172 4.02 -7.74 -2.98
N LEU A 173 5.34 -7.90 -3.07
CA LEU A 173 6.25 -7.85 -1.92
C LEU A 173 6.28 -6.46 -1.26
N THR A 174 6.17 -5.37 -2.04
CA THR A 174 6.03 -4.01 -1.48
C THR A 174 4.70 -3.85 -0.72
N GLN A 175 3.60 -4.39 -1.27
CA GLN A 175 2.27 -4.36 -0.65
C GLN A 175 2.25 -5.13 0.68
N VAL A 176 2.85 -6.33 0.73
CA VAL A 176 2.97 -7.15 1.95
C VAL A 176 4.19 -6.80 2.82
N ARG A 177 4.92 -5.74 2.47
CA ARG A 177 6.04 -5.16 3.23
C ARG A 177 7.26 -6.06 3.40
N GLN A 178 7.51 -6.94 2.43
CA GLN A 178 8.74 -7.72 2.31
C GLN A 178 9.76 -6.95 1.48
N TYR A 179 10.25 -5.83 2.02
CA TYR A 179 10.96 -4.80 1.25
C TYR A 179 12.29 -5.26 0.63
N ASP A 180 13.06 -6.11 1.31
CA ASP A 180 14.35 -6.58 0.79
C ASP A 180 14.18 -7.46 -0.46
N LEU A 181 13.15 -8.33 -0.43
CA LEU A 181 12.78 -9.16 -1.58
C LEU A 181 12.17 -8.29 -2.70
N ALA A 182 11.37 -7.28 -2.34
CA ALA A 182 10.81 -6.35 -3.31
C ALA A 182 11.90 -5.58 -4.06
N TYR A 183 12.94 -5.13 -3.34
CA TYR A 183 14.09 -4.46 -3.92
C TYR A 183 14.80 -5.36 -4.93
N THR A 184 15.10 -6.60 -4.53
CA THR A 184 15.76 -7.58 -5.39
C THR A 184 14.97 -7.81 -6.69
N ALA A 185 13.66 -7.98 -6.58
CA ALA A 185 12.80 -8.17 -7.74
C ALA A 185 12.78 -6.94 -8.67
N LEU A 186 12.57 -5.73 -8.12
CA LEU A 186 12.52 -4.50 -8.93
C LEU A 186 13.86 -4.15 -9.56
N ALA A 187 14.98 -4.37 -8.85
CA ALA A 187 16.32 -4.16 -9.40
C ALA A 187 16.61 -5.14 -10.55
N GLY A 188 16.23 -6.41 -10.40
CA GLY A 188 16.31 -7.41 -11.47
C GLY A 188 15.49 -7.00 -12.69
N ALA A 189 14.25 -6.55 -12.49
CA ALA A 189 13.38 -6.11 -13.59
C ALA A 189 13.97 -4.93 -14.38
N ILE A 190 14.54 -3.94 -13.69
CA ILE A 190 15.20 -2.80 -14.33
C ILE A 190 16.45 -3.26 -15.10
N THR A 191 17.20 -4.22 -14.54
CA THR A 191 18.40 -4.77 -15.18
C THR A 191 18.05 -5.50 -16.48
N ASP A 192 17.06 -6.39 -16.44
CA ASP A 192 16.57 -7.13 -17.61
C ASP A 192 16.07 -6.19 -18.71
N ALA A 193 15.27 -5.19 -18.34
CA ALA A 193 14.76 -4.19 -19.28
C ALA A 193 15.89 -3.39 -19.97
N ARG A 194 16.93 -3.02 -19.20
CA ARG A 194 18.11 -2.34 -19.74
C ARG A 194 18.89 -3.23 -20.69
N GLN A 195 19.07 -4.51 -20.36
CA GLN A 195 19.74 -5.48 -21.22
C GLN A 195 18.98 -5.70 -22.54
N ALA A 196 17.64 -5.75 -22.47
CA ALA A 196 16.78 -5.86 -23.65
C ALA A 196 16.65 -4.54 -24.44
N GLY A 197 17.20 -3.42 -23.95
CA GLY A 197 17.11 -2.12 -24.61
C GLY A 197 15.72 -1.46 -24.57
N ASP A 198 14.80 -1.95 -23.71
CA ASP A 198 13.44 -1.44 -23.63
C ASP A 198 13.31 -0.38 -22.53
N THR A 199 13.33 0.89 -22.97
CA THR A 199 13.35 2.05 -22.08
C THR A 199 12.06 2.21 -21.28
N LEU A 200 10.90 1.96 -21.90
CA LEU A 200 9.62 2.03 -21.19
C LEU A 200 9.56 0.94 -20.11
N THR A 201 10.02 -0.27 -20.43
CA THR A 201 10.14 -1.39 -19.47
C THR A 201 10.97 -1.03 -18.26
N GLY A 202 12.13 -0.42 -18.50
CA GLY A 202 12.98 0.12 -17.45
C GLY A 202 12.26 1.18 -16.61
N ALA A 203 11.54 2.11 -17.26
CA ALA A 203 10.85 3.20 -16.58
C ALA A 203 9.75 2.72 -15.61
N SER A 204 8.90 1.74 -15.93
CA SER A 204 7.95 1.19 -14.92
C SER A 204 8.67 0.51 -13.78
N GLY A 205 9.73 -0.26 -14.07
CA GLY A 205 10.59 -0.82 -13.03
C GLY A 205 11.07 0.26 -12.06
N VAL A 206 11.55 1.39 -12.59
CA VAL A 206 11.98 2.55 -11.80
C VAL A 206 10.84 3.20 -11.02
N ILE A 207 9.69 3.46 -11.64
CA ILE A 207 8.54 4.04 -10.92
C ILE A 207 8.18 3.10 -9.73
N GLY A 208 8.34 1.77 -9.90
CA GLY A 208 8.05 0.74 -8.90
C GLY A 208 9.08 0.73 -7.79
N MET A 209 10.35 0.88 -8.16
CA MET A 209 11.45 1.14 -7.22
C MET A 209 11.19 2.40 -6.40
N CYS A 210 10.78 3.51 -7.02
CA CYS A 210 10.44 4.74 -6.30
C CYS A 210 9.28 4.54 -5.32
N TRP A 211 8.28 3.72 -5.67
CA TRP A 211 7.24 3.35 -4.70
C TRP A 211 7.80 2.62 -3.49
N LEU A 212 8.68 1.64 -3.70
CA LEU A 212 9.35 0.92 -2.63
C LEU A 212 10.19 1.87 -1.75
N LEU A 213 10.98 2.75 -2.35
CA LEU A 213 11.81 3.73 -1.64
C LEU A 213 10.96 4.68 -0.77
N LEU A 214 9.83 5.16 -1.29
CA LEU A 214 8.85 5.92 -0.52
C LEU A 214 8.33 5.15 0.70
N ARG A 215 8.12 3.83 0.57
CA ARG A 215 7.67 2.96 1.68
C ARG A 215 8.77 2.72 2.72
N GLN A 216 10.03 2.78 2.32
CA GLN A 216 11.20 2.72 3.20
C GLN A 216 11.57 4.07 3.83
N GLY A 217 10.95 5.18 3.38
CA GLY A 217 11.30 6.53 3.83
C GLY A 217 12.57 7.11 3.20
N ARG A 218 13.09 6.48 2.13
CA ARG A 218 14.26 6.93 1.37
C ARG A 218 13.86 8.01 0.36
N LEU A 219 13.44 9.16 0.87
CA LEU A 219 12.77 10.20 0.08
C LEU A 219 13.70 10.85 -0.95
N ASP A 220 14.92 11.23 -0.56
CA ASP A 220 15.88 11.87 -1.47
C ASP A 220 16.23 10.96 -2.65
N GLU A 221 16.49 9.68 -2.37
CA GLU A 221 16.81 8.69 -3.39
C GLU A 221 15.63 8.46 -4.35
N ALA A 222 14.40 8.44 -3.82
CA ALA A 222 13.19 8.30 -4.65
C ALA A 222 12.99 9.53 -5.57
N GLU A 223 13.21 10.73 -5.05
CA GLU A 223 13.10 11.97 -5.82
C GLU A 223 14.17 12.05 -6.91
N GLN A 224 15.43 11.78 -6.55
CA GLN A 224 16.55 11.82 -7.47
C GLN A 224 16.40 10.78 -8.59
N LEU A 225 16.07 9.54 -8.26
CA LEU A 225 15.89 8.47 -9.24
C LEU A 225 14.71 8.78 -10.19
N ALA A 226 13.58 9.24 -9.64
CA ALA A 226 12.41 9.59 -10.43
C ALA A 226 12.67 10.76 -11.39
N SER A 227 13.29 11.84 -10.90
CA SER A 227 13.59 13.02 -11.71
C SER A 227 14.61 12.72 -12.80
N GLN A 228 15.73 12.06 -12.48
CA GLN A 228 16.74 11.69 -13.48
C GLN A 228 16.17 10.78 -14.58
N THR A 229 15.31 9.85 -14.20
CA THR A 229 14.66 8.97 -15.18
C THR A 229 13.63 9.73 -16.01
N ALA A 230 12.89 10.67 -15.40
CA ALA A 230 11.94 11.52 -16.12
C ALA A 230 12.64 12.42 -17.15
N ASP A 231 13.80 12.97 -16.81
CA ASP A 231 14.62 13.78 -17.72
C ASP A 231 15.15 12.93 -18.88
N LEU A 232 15.56 11.68 -18.63
CA LEU A 232 16.04 10.76 -19.66
C LEU A 232 14.96 10.37 -20.67
N ILE A 233 13.71 10.19 -20.20
CA ILE A 233 12.59 9.74 -21.05
C ILE A 233 11.66 10.87 -21.45
N GLU A 234 12.08 12.14 -21.27
CA GLU A 234 11.22 13.30 -21.54
C GLU A 234 10.67 13.23 -22.98
N PRO A 235 9.33 13.11 -23.14
CA PRO A 235 8.76 12.85 -24.43
C PRO A 235 8.64 14.14 -25.25
N ARG A 236 8.85 14.03 -26.56
CA ARG A 236 8.48 15.12 -27.49
C ARG A 236 6.96 15.13 -27.66
N LEU A 237 6.27 15.92 -26.84
CA LEU A 237 4.80 15.93 -26.70
C LEU A 237 4.02 16.01 -28.03
N SER A 238 4.58 16.63 -29.07
CA SER A 238 3.95 16.72 -30.39
C SER A 238 3.82 15.38 -31.12
N ARG A 239 4.59 14.35 -30.74
CA ARG A 239 4.61 13.02 -31.38
C ARG A 239 4.60 11.87 -30.36
N ALA A 240 4.58 12.19 -29.08
CA ALA A 240 4.63 11.23 -28.01
C ALA A 240 3.41 10.31 -28.02
N THR A 241 3.66 9.03 -27.78
CA THR A 241 2.60 8.05 -27.52
C THR A 241 2.00 8.27 -26.13
N PRO A 242 0.75 7.83 -25.89
CA PRO A 242 0.17 7.86 -24.55
C PRO A 242 0.96 7.07 -23.51
N ASP A 243 1.64 5.97 -23.89
CA ASP A 243 2.50 5.18 -23.00
C ASP A 243 3.73 5.98 -22.54
N GLU A 244 4.39 6.71 -23.45
CA GLU A 244 5.53 7.58 -23.10
C GLU A 244 5.10 8.73 -22.17
N CYS A 245 3.99 9.40 -22.49
CA CYS A 245 3.45 10.46 -21.63
C CYS A 245 3.05 9.92 -20.24
N ALA A 246 2.44 8.74 -20.17
CA ALA A 246 2.05 8.12 -18.91
C ALA A 246 3.27 7.72 -18.05
N ALA A 247 4.32 7.19 -18.66
CA ALA A 247 5.56 6.83 -17.96
C ALA A 247 6.22 8.08 -17.37
N TRP A 248 6.38 9.12 -18.18
CA TRP A 248 6.94 10.39 -17.75
C TRP A 248 6.11 11.04 -16.63
N GLY A 249 4.79 11.06 -16.79
CA GLY A 249 3.87 11.59 -15.79
C GLY A 249 3.90 10.83 -14.46
N TRP A 250 4.01 9.50 -14.48
CA TRP A 250 4.15 8.71 -13.25
C TRP A 250 5.47 8.93 -12.54
N LEU A 251 6.59 9.08 -13.27
CA LEU A 251 7.87 9.45 -12.66
C LEU A 251 7.76 10.82 -11.98
N ALA A 252 7.14 11.80 -12.63
CA ALA A 252 6.88 13.10 -12.03
C ALA A 252 6.00 12.99 -10.77
N LEU A 253 4.96 12.15 -10.77
CA LEU A 253 4.15 11.90 -9.57
C LEU A 253 4.96 11.24 -8.43
N ARG A 254 5.92 10.37 -8.74
CA ARG A 254 6.82 9.80 -7.71
C ARG A 254 7.76 10.85 -7.13
N ALA A 255 8.33 11.71 -7.98
CA ALA A 255 9.17 12.82 -7.54
C ALA A 255 8.37 13.82 -6.68
N ALA A 256 7.15 14.17 -7.10
CA ALA A 256 6.24 15.04 -6.33
C ALA A 256 5.93 14.45 -4.96
N ALA A 257 5.57 13.16 -4.91
CA ALA A 257 5.26 12.44 -3.69
C ALA A 257 6.44 12.37 -2.71
N ALA A 258 7.67 12.24 -3.23
CA ALA A 258 8.90 12.24 -2.44
C ALA A 258 9.20 13.64 -1.89
N ALA A 259 9.25 14.65 -2.77
CA ALA A 259 9.50 16.05 -2.40
C ALA A 259 8.48 16.58 -1.39
N GLY A 260 7.18 16.27 -1.57
CA GLY A 260 6.11 16.68 -0.67
C GLY A 260 6.28 16.12 0.74
N ARG A 261 6.64 14.83 0.86
CA ARG A 261 6.93 14.19 2.16
C ARG A 261 8.23 14.69 2.78
N ASN A 262 9.16 15.16 1.96
CA ASN A 262 10.45 15.72 2.37
C ASN A 262 10.40 17.23 2.63
N ASN A 263 9.20 17.82 2.75
CA ASN A 263 9.00 19.25 3.00
C ASN A 263 9.66 20.17 1.96
N ARG A 264 9.65 19.76 0.69
CA ARG A 264 10.13 20.51 -0.49
C ARG A 264 8.96 20.93 -1.38
N PRO A 265 8.14 21.91 -0.94
CA PRO A 265 6.85 22.21 -1.58
C PRO A 265 6.99 22.87 -2.96
N GLN A 266 8.11 23.54 -3.26
CA GLN A 266 8.30 24.16 -4.56
C GLN A 266 8.56 23.11 -5.63
N GLU A 267 9.41 22.13 -5.31
CA GLU A 267 9.76 20.98 -6.12
C GLU A 267 8.56 20.05 -6.29
N ALA A 268 7.82 19.75 -5.22
CA ALA A 268 6.59 18.98 -5.30
C ALA A 268 5.58 19.61 -6.28
N ARG A 269 5.38 20.93 -6.19
CA ARG A 269 4.51 21.67 -7.13
C ARG A 269 5.06 21.66 -8.55
N HIS A 270 6.37 21.73 -8.73
CA HIS A 270 7.00 21.66 -10.05
C HIS A 270 6.72 20.30 -10.70
N TYR A 271 7.03 19.20 -10.01
CA TYR A 271 6.78 17.86 -10.53
C TYR A 271 5.30 17.57 -10.75
N HIS A 272 4.41 18.09 -9.89
CA HIS A 272 2.97 17.96 -10.12
C HIS A 272 2.51 18.74 -11.37
N ARG A 273 3.12 19.88 -11.70
CA ARG A 273 2.84 20.58 -12.97
C ARG A 273 3.28 19.74 -14.18
N VAL A 274 4.44 19.09 -14.09
CA VAL A 274 4.91 18.15 -15.12
C VAL A 274 3.91 17.01 -15.30
N ALA A 275 3.44 16.40 -14.21
CA ALA A 275 2.42 15.36 -14.26
C ALA A 275 1.10 15.84 -14.87
N ASN A 276 0.66 17.08 -14.59
CA ASN A 276 -0.50 17.69 -15.23
C ASN A 276 -0.33 17.82 -16.75
N THR A 277 0.84 18.28 -17.21
CA THR A 277 1.13 18.37 -18.64
C THR A 277 1.05 17.01 -19.32
N ALA A 278 1.65 15.98 -18.71
CA ALA A 278 1.55 14.60 -19.17
C ALA A 278 0.10 14.12 -19.23
N ALA A 279 -0.70 14.37 -18.18
CA ALA A 279 -2.10 13.98 -18.14
C ALA A 279 -2.96 14.71 -19.18
N SER A 280 -2.68 15.99 -19.45
CA SER A 280 -3.33 16.73 -20.53
C SER A 280 -3.01 16.15 -21.91
N ALA A 281 -1.76 15.72 -22.14
CA ALA A 281 -1.37 15.06 -23.38
C ALA A 281 -2.05 13.69 -23.57
N VAL A 282 -2.27 12.94 -22.48
CA VAL A 282 -2.99 11.65 -22.51
C VAL A 282 -4.51 11.84 -22.61
N GLY A 283 -5.05 12.93 -22.04
CA GLY A 283 -6.44 13.40 -22.19
C GLY A 283 -7.50 12.64 -21.38
N ARG A 284 -7.25 11.38 -21.02
CA ARG A 284 -8.16 10.52 -20.23
C ARG A 284 -7.36 9.51 -19.41
N GLU A 285 -8.02 8.80 -18.51
CA GLU A 285 -7.47 7.63 -17.85
C GLU A 285 -7.10 6.58 -18.89
N TYR A 286 -5.84 6.16 -18.80
CA TYR A 286 -5.14 5.31 -19.73
C TYR A 286 -4.34 4.27 -18.96
N THR A 287 -4.59 2.99 -19.24
CA THR A 287 -3.85 1.87 -18.67
C THR A 287 -2.75 1.38 -19.61
N GLY A 288 -2.77 1.78 -20.88
CA GLY A 288 -1.76 1.43 -21.87
C GLY A 288 -1.45 -0.05 -22.09
N SER A 289 -0.43 -0.28 -22.90
CA SER A 289 0.10 -1.64 -23.15
C SER A 289 1.11 -2.01 -22.07
N PHE A 290 1.92 -1.02 -21.68
CA PHE A 290 3.00 -1.21 -20.75
C PHE A 290 2.57 -1.07 -19.27
N PHE A 291 1.58 -0.22 -19.02
CA PHE A 291 0.91 -0.08 -17.72
C PHE A 291 -0.21 -1.09 -17.47
N ARG A 292 -0.49 -1.99 -18.43
CA ARG A 292 -1.62 -2.94 -18.39
C ARG A 292 -1.68 -3.75 -17.11
N HIS A 293 -0.50 -4.01 -16.53
CA HIS A 293 -0.32 -4.83 -15.33
C HIS A 293 -0.17 -4.00 -14.06
N TRP A 294 -0.19 -2.67 -14.14
CA TRP A 294 0.25 -1.83 -13.04
C TRP A 294 -0.76 -0.81 -12.52
N THR A 295 -1.16 0.19 -13.28
CA THR A 295 -2.13 1.21 -12.84
C THR A 295 -2.57 2.05 -14.03
N THR A 296 -3.68 2.78 -13.90
CA THR A 296 -4.05 3.84 -14.83
C THR A 296 -3.19 5.08 -14.61
N PHE A 297 -3.02 5.89 -15.65
CA PHE A 297 -2.55 7.26 -15.59
C PHE A 297 -3.52 8.15 -16.35
N GLY A 298 -3.72 9.38 -15.88
CA GLY A 298 -4.57 10.35 -16.56
C GLY A 298 -4.98 11.50 -15.65
N PRO A 299 -5.88 12.37 -16.14
CA PRO A 299 -6.29 13.57 -15.41
C PRO A 299 -6.89 13.29 -14.03
N LEU A 300 -7.67 12.22 -13.87
CA LEU A 300 -8.26 11.87 -12.58
C LEU A 300 -7.19 11.34 -11.63
N THR A 301 -6.27 10.51 -12.13
CA THR A 301 -5.15 10.00 -11.34
C THR A 301 -4.28 11.14 -10.82
N VAL A 302 -3.93 12.11 -11.67
CA VAL A 302 -3.15 13.28 -11.24
C VAL A 302 -3.95 14.15 -10.26
N GLY A 303 -5.24 14.37 -10.49
CA GLY A 303 -6.11 15.10 -9.55
C GLY A 303 -6.17 14.46 -8.16
N MET A 304 -6.32 13.13 -8.09
CA MET A 304 -6.27 12.39 -6.83
C MET A 304 -4.93 12.54 -6.11
N LYS A 305 -3.82 12.56 -6.86
CA LYS A 305 -2.49 12.77 -6.28
C LYS A 305 -2.30 14.19 -5.76
N GLY A 306 -2.88 15.19 -6.40
CA GLY A 306 -2.92 16.56 -5.88
C GLY A 306 -3.70 16.67 -4.56
N VAL A 307 -4.75 15.86 -4.38
CA VAL A 307 -5.46 15.75 -3.09
C VAL A 307 -4.59 15.05 -2.03
N GLU A 308 -3.89 13.99 -2.40
CA GLU A 308 -2.92 13.31 -1.51
C GLU A 308 -1.84 14.30 -1.03
N ASP A 309 -1.34 15.17 -1.91
CA ASP A 309 -0.36 16.21 -1.57
C ASP A 309 -0.91 17.23 -0.55
N ASP A 310 -2.15 17.70 -0.71
CA ASP A 310 -2.80 18.58 0.28
C ASP A 310 -2.91 17.90 1.66
N MET A 311 -3.20 16.59 1.65
CA MET A 311 -3.29 15.79 2.88
C MET A 311 -1.92 15.67 3.58
N ILE A 312 -0.84 15.52 2.82
CA ILE A 312 0.54 15.43 3.32
C ILE A 312 0.96 16.74 4.00
N VAL A 313 0.67 17.90 3.40
CA VAL A 313 0.98 19.21 3.99
C VAL A 313 0.00 19.62 5.10
N GLY A 314 -1.03 18.80 5.36
CA GLY A 314 -1.96 18.98 6.47
C GLY A 314 -3.19 19.84 6.17
N ASP A 315 -3.43 20.22 4.92
CA ASP A 315 -4.61 21.01 4.52
C ASP A 315 -5.84 20.12 4.29
N ALA A 316 -6.37 19.57 5.38
CA ALA A 316 -7.58 18.75 5.35
C ALA A 316 -8.80 19.49 4.78
N ARG A 317 -8.84 20.82 4.84
CA ARG A 317 -9.95 21.61 4.27
C ARG A 317 -9.87 21.65 2.75
N ALA A 318 -8.67 21.79 2.18
CA ALA A 318 -8.46 21.68 0.74
C ALA A 318 -8.82 20.28 0.23
N VAL A 319 -8.46 19.22 0.95
CA VAL A 319 -8.84 17.84 0.60
C VAL A 319 -10.35 17.70 0.48
N VAL A 320 -11.11 18.10 1.51
CA VAL A 320 -12.59 18.00 1.49
C VAL A 320 -13.18 18.84 0.34
N ARG A 321 -12.68 20.06 0.14
CA ARG A 321 -13.15 20.95 -0.92
C ARG A 321 -12.93 20.36 -2.31
N LYS A 322 -11.69 19.99 -2.65
CA LYS A 322 -11.33 19.47 -3.98
C LYS A 322 -11.99 18.12 -4.25
N SER A 323 -12.12 17.26 -3.24
CA SER A 323 -12.75 15.93 -3.40
C SER A 323 -14.27 16.02 -3.58
N GLY A 324 -14.89 17.13 -3.19
CA GLY A 324 -16.30 17.42 -3.44
C GLY A 324 -16.60 17.96 -4.84
N GLU A 325 -15.59 18.29 -5.65
CA GLU A 325 -15.77 18.79 -7.00
C GLU A 325 -16.28 17.69 -7.94
N ASP A 326 -17.13 18.05 -8.92
CA ASP A 326 -17.70 17.08 -9.87
C ASP A 326 -16.62 16.32 -10.65
N ALA A 327 -15.48 16.99 -10.92
CA ALA A 327 -14.32 16.42 -11.58
C ALA A 327 -13.68 15.26 -10.79
N MET A 328 -13.87 15.21 -9.47
CA MET A 328 -13.36 14.16 -8.58
C MET A 328 -14.44 13.14 -8.18
N SER A 329 -15.63 13.23 -8.77
CA SER A 329 -16.73 12.31 -8.50
C SER A 329 -16.78 11.14 -9.50
N PRO A 330 -17.45 10.01 -9.17
CA PRO A 330 -17.67 8.92 -10.12
C PRO A 330 -18.42 9.34 -11.41
N LYS A 331 -19.09 10.50 -11.42
CA LYS A 331 -19.74 11.01 -12.63
C LYS A 331 -18.72 11.37 -13.71
N ALA A 332 -17.52 11.84 -13.33
CA ALA A 332 -16.46 12.20 -14.25
C ALA A 332 -15.90 11.00 -15.01
N TRP A 333 -16.11 9.76 -14.54
CA TRP A 333 -15.58 8.56 -15.19
C TRP A 333 -16.14 8.33 -16.59
N LYS A 334 -17.32 8.88 -16.89
CA LYS A 334 -17.92 8.79 -18.22
C LYS A 334 -17.11 9.52 -19.29
N SER A 335 -16.55 10.68 -18.95
CA SER A 335 -15.78 11.52 -19.88
C SER A 335 -14.27 11.29 -19.75
N ALA A 336 -13.77 11.20 -18.52
CA ALA A 336 -12.34 11.08 -18.24
C ALA A 336 -11.84 9.63 -18.16
N GLY A 337 -12.71 8.62 -18.22
CA GLY A 337 -12.35 7.22 -17.99
C GLY A 337 -12.27 6.88 -16.49
N ARG A 338 -12.20 5.59 -16.18
CA ARG A 338 -12.22 5.11 -14.79
C ARG A 338 -10.78 4.96 -14.26
N PRO A 339 -10.44 5.52 -13.09
CA PRO A 339 -9.15 5.28 -12.47
C PRO A 339 -9.02 3.84 -11.96
N SER A 340 -7.80 3.42 -11.68
CA SER A 340 -7.53 2.14 -11.01
C SER A 340 -8.19 2.10 -9.62
N GLY A 341 -8.61 0.89 -9.22
CA GLY A 341 -9.22 0.67 -7.90
C GLY A 341 -8.29 1.10 -6.76
N GLU A 342 -6.99 0.81 -6.87
CA GLU A 342 -5.99 1.23 -5.88
C GLU A 342 -5.93 2.75 -5.71
N ASN A 343 -5.83 3.51 -6.82
CA ASN A 343 -5.75 4.98 -6.75
C ASN A 343 -7.04 5.57 -6.17
N TRP A 344 -8.19 5.05 -6.59
CA TRP A 344 -9.49 5.46 -6.04
C TRP A 344 -9.59 5.18 -4.54
N ASN A 345 -9.26 3.96 -4.12
CA ASN A 345 -9.33 3.58 -2.71
C ASN A 345 -8.37 4.40 -1.84
N ARG A 346 -7.15 4.68 -2.32
CA ARG A 346 -6.20 5.58 -1.63
C ARG A 346 -6.79 6.98 -1.47
N HIS A 347 -7.32 7.55 -2.56
CA HIS A 347 -7.97 8.86 -2.52
C HIS A 347 -9.11 8.91 -1.50
N ARG A 348 -9.99 7.90 -1.46
CA ARG A 348 -11.08 7.83 -0.48
C ARG A 348 -10.57 7.73 0.96
N LEU A 349 -9.43 7.08 1.21
CA LEU A 349 -8.81 7.10 2.53
C LEU A 349 -8.25 8.47 2.91
N ASP A 350 -7.69 9.23 1.96
CA ASP A 350 -7.25 10.61 2.22
C ASP A 350 -8.44 11.50 2.57
N VAL A 351 -9.56 11.34 1.85
CA VAL A 351 -10.83 12.01 2.13
C VAL A 351 -11.38 11.63 3.51
N ALA A 352 -11.38 10.34 3.85
CA ALA A 352 -11.79 9.85 5.17
C ALA A 352 -11.00 10.53 6.29
N ARG A 353 -9.68 10.61 6.12
CA ARG A 353 -8.78 11.24 7.09
C ARG A 353 -9.00 12.74 7.18
N ALA A 354 -9.24 13.40 6.05
CA ALA A 354 -9.56 14.82 6.02
C ALA A 354 -10.86 15.13 6.77
N HIS A 355 -11.93 14.33 6.58
CA HIS A 355 -13.16 14.44 7.36
C HIS A 355 -12.94 14.24 8.86
N ALA A 356 -12.14 13.24 9.24
CA ALA A 356 -11.78 13.03 10.64
C ALA A 356 -11.04 14.25 11.21
N ARG A 357 -10.15 14.88 10.43
CA ARG A 357 -9.41 16.08 10.83
C ARG A 357 -10.29 17.33 10.92
N THR A 358 -11.26 17.50 10.03
CA THR A 358 -12.25 18.60 10.06
C THR A 358 -13.41 18.34 11.02
N ASN A 359 -13.36 17.25 11.79
CA ASN A 359 -14.30 16.88 12.86
C ASN A 359 -15.67 16.39 12.35
N ASP A 360 -15.75 15.98 11.09
CA ASP A 360 -16.89 15.23 10.54
C ASP A 360 -16.64 13.73 10.66
N LEU A 361 -16.87 13.19 11.86
CA LEU A 361 -16.62 11.78 12.14
C LEU A 361 -17.59 10.84 11.42
N SER A 362 -18.77 11.33 10.99
CA SER A 362 -19.74 10.53 10.25
C SER A 362 -19.26 10.31 8.83
N ALA A 363 -18.94 11.40 8.11
CA ALA A 363 -18.40 11.30 6.76
C ALA A 363 -17.10 10.50 6.73
N ALA A 364 -16.22 10.66 7.72
CA ALA A 364 -15.01 9.85 7.84
C ALA A 364 -15.30 8.34 7.94
N MET A 365 -16.32 7.94 8.69
CA MET A 365 -16.75 6.55 8.79
C MET A 365 -17.40 6.05 7.50
N ASP A 366 -18.23 6.88 6.85
CA ASP A 366 -18.88 6.52 5.58
C ASP A 366 -17.82 6.20 4.51
N GLU A 367 -16.74 6.98 4.45
CA GLU A 367 -15.61 6.72 3.55
C GLU A 367 -14.89 5.40 3.86
N LEU A 368 -14.55 5.15 5.13
CA LEU A 368 -13.90 3.89 5.53
C LEU A 368 -14.78 2.68 5.23
N THR A 369 -16.08 2.77 5.50
CA THR A 369 -17.05 1.72 5.19
C THR A 369 -17.17 1.50 3.68
N GLY A 370 -17.19 2.58 2.89
CA GLY A 370 -17.19 2.51 1.43
C GLY A 370 -15.97 1.76 0.89
N VAL A 371 -14.77 2.10 1.36
CA VAL A 371 -13.54 1.42 0.96
C VAL A 371 -13.53 -0.04 1.41
N ARG A 372 -13.99 -0.36 2.62
CA ARG A 372 -14.07 -1.75 3.12
C ARG A 372 -15.00 -2.61 2.26
N ARG A 373 -16.12 -2.05 1.80
CA ARG A 373 -17.06 -2.77 0.91
C ARG A 373 -16.45 -3.02 -0.47
N ALA A 374 -15.69 -2.05 -0.99
CA ALA A 374 -15.09 -2.16 -2.32
C ALA A 374 -13.87 -3.09 -2.34
N SER A 375 -12.98 -2.97 -1.35
CA SER A 375 -11.69 -3.69 -1.29
C SER A 375 -11.31 -4.05 0.15
N PRO A 376 -11.95 -5.07 0.73
CA PRO A 376 -11.71 -5.46 2.12
C PRO A 376 -10.26 -5.90 2.35
N GLU A 377 -9.74 -6.84 1.55
CA GLU A 377 -8.38 -7.35 1.76
C GLU A 377 -7.32 -6.24 1.60
N TRP A 378 -7.47 -5.35 0.61
CA TRP A 378 -6.59 -4.19 0.46
C TRP A 378 -6.58 -3.30 1.70
N LEU A 379 -7.76 -3.00 2.25
CA LEU A 379 -7.91 -2.08 3.37
C LEU A 379 -7.15 -2.56 4.62
N ARG A 380 -7.14 -3.88 4.87
CA ARG A 380 -6.40 -4.48 6.00
C ARG A 380 -4.89 -4.21 5.94
N HIS A 381 -4.33 -4.04 4.75
CA HIS A 381 -2.90 -3.75 4.57
C HIS A 381 -2.57 -2.25 4.67
N GLN A 382 -3.59 -1.38 4.75
CA GLN A 382 -3.41 0.07 4.78
C GLN A 382 -3.26 0.62 6.21
N ARG A 383 -2.02 1.00 6.56
CA ARG A 383 -1.73 1.71 7.82
C ARG A 383 -2.56 2.98 7.97
N MET A 384 -2.79 3.71 6.88
CA MET A 384 -3.57 4.95 6.91
C MET A 384 -5.02 4.73 7.35
N ALA A 385 -5.64 3.61 6.99
CA ALA A 385 -6.99 3.29 7.46
C ALA A 385 -7.02 3.11 8.98
N ALA A 386 -6.02 2.41 9.53
CA ALA A 386 -5.87 2.24 10.97
C ALA A 386 -5.62 3.58 11.68
N GLU A 387 -4.75 4.44 11.14
CA GLU A 387 -4.49 5.79 11.67
C GLU A 387 -5.76 6.67 11.64
N THR A 388 -6.50 6.67 10.54
CA THR A 388 -7.76 7.41 10.42
C THR A 388 -8.77 6.91 11.45
N MET A 389 -8.90 5.59 11.61
CA MET A 389 -9.78 5.02 12.64
C MET A 389 -9.35 5.44 14.06
N GLN A 390 -8.04 5.47 14.36
CA GLN A 390 -7.54 5.97 15.64
C GLN A 390 -7.89 7.45 15.85
N GLU A 391 -7.75 8.30 14.83
CA GLU A 391 -8.14 9.72 14.88
C GLU A 391 -9.65 9.88 15.18
N ILE A 392 -10.49 9.04 14.54
CA ILE A 392 -11.95 9.02 14.79
C ILE A 392 -12.24 8.63 16.25
N LEU A 393 -11.65 7.55 16.75
CA LEU A 393 -11.86 7.07 18.12
C LEU A 393 -11.43 8.10 19.17
N LYS A 394 -10.28 8.76 18.96
CA LYS A 394 -9.77 9.79 19.89
C LYS A 394 -10.68 11.00 19.97
N LYS A 395 -11.27 11.44 18.86
CA LYS A 395 -12.16 12.61 18.81
C LYS A 395 -13.58 12.30 19.28
N ARG A 396 -13.98 11.03 19.25
CA ARG A 396 -15.33 10.60 19.63
C ARG A 396 -15.52 10.67 21.15
N LYS A 397 -16.31 11.66 21.61
CA LYS A 397 -16.63 11.86 23.05
C LYS A 397 -17.78 10.99 23.57
N ARG A 398 -18.68 10.55 22.69
CA ARG A 398 -19.86 9.73 23.01
C ARG A 398 -19.54 8.24 22.86
N THR A 399 -20.42 7.36 23.35
CA THR A 399 -20.34 5.92 23.10
C THR A 399 -20.14 5.63 21.60
N LEU A 400 -19.25 4.66 21.31
CA LEU A 400 -18.96 4.22 19.96
C LEU A 400 -20.18 3.52 19.35
N THR A 401 -20.46 3.78 18.08
CA THR A 401 -21.50 3.04 17.35
C THR A 401 -21.06 1.60 17.12
N ALA A 402 -22.01 0.71 16.80
CA ALA A 402 -21.69 -0.68 16.43
C ALA A 402 -20.73 -0.73 15.22
N GLU A 403 -20.96 0.11 14.22
CA GLU A 403 -20.10 0.22 13.03
C GLU A 403 -18.68 0.68 13.36
N MET A 404 -18.52 1.69 14.25
CA MET A 404 -17.19 2.12 14.70
C MET A 404 -16.44 0.99 15.44
N ARG A 405 -17.14 0.19 16.25
CA ARG A 405 -16.55 -0.95 16.96
C ARG A 405 -16.16 -2.07 16.00
N ASP A 406 -17.01 -2.36 15.01
CA ASP A 406 -16.73 -3.36 13.99
C ASP A 406 -15.52 -2.94 13.12
N MET A 407 -15.48 -1.69 12.65
CA MET A 407 -14.34 -1.16 11.88
C MET A 407 -13.04 -1.13 12.69
N ALA A 408 -13.08 -0.72 13.96
CA ALA A 408 -11.92 -0.75 14.85
C ALA A 408 -11.39 -2.18 15.03
N SER A 409 -12.28 -3.14 15.24
CA SER A 409 -11.93 -4.56 15.36
C SER A 409 -11.33 -5.10 14.05
N TYR A 410 -11.94 -4.75 12.92
CA TYR A 410 -11.49 -5.15 11.58
C TYR A 410 -10.08 -4.65 11.25
N LEU A 411 -9.76 -3.42 11.64
CA LEU A 411 -8.44 -2.80 11.42
C LEU A 411 -7.43 -3.10 12.55
N ALA A 412 -7.82 -3.91 13.54
CA ALA A 412 -7.04 -4.17 14.75
C ALA A 412 -6.58 -2.88 15.49
N VAL A 413 -7.43 -1.85 15.45
CA VAL A 413 -7.17 -0.55 16.07
C VAL A 413 -7.78 -0.51 17.47
N VAL A 414 -7.02 0.06 18.41
CA VAL A 414 -7.50 0.35 19.76
C VAL A 414 -7.29 1.84 20.02
N GLY A 415 -8.29 2.52 20.60
CA GLY A 415 -8.31 3.99 20.78
C GLY A 415 -8.56 4.44 22.20
#